data_AF-A0A551YZ27-F1
#
_entry.id   AF-A0A551YZ27-F1
#
_cell.length_a   1.000
_cell.length_b   1.000
_cell.length_c   1.000
_cell.angle_alpha   90.00
_cell.angle_beta   90.00
_cell.angle_gamma   90.00
#
_symmetry.space_group_name_H-M   'P 1'
#
loop_
_entity.id
_entity.type
_entity.pdbx_description
1 polymer ?
#
loop_
_entity_poly.entity_id
_entity_poly.type
_entity_poly.pdbx_seq_one_letter_code
_entity_poly.pdbx_strand_id
1 'polypeptide(L)'
;LESKIKQFEEERTMPLISNMELRAIERGKEIGKEIGKEIGALENARDYIKMVLKTRLGYIPIEIEQAVDKISVLSILDELLKSALTVNSFDELQQFLEQWSQ
;
A
#
# COMPACT_ATOMS: atom_id res chain seq x y z
N LEU A 1 -44.37 18.67 -24.19
CA LEU A 1 -44.24 19.71 -23.15
C LEU A 1 -43.61 19.11 -21.89
N GLU A 2 -44.10 17.95 -21.43
CA GLU A 2 -43.58 17.22 -20.26
C GLU A 2 -42.09 16.86 -20.33
N SER A 3 -41.58 16.42 -21.49
CA SER A 3 -40.13 16.13 -21.65
C SER A 3 -39.24 17.37 -21.48
N LYS A 4 -39.73 18.57 -21.83
CA LYS A 4 -38.99 19.84 -21.63
C LYS A 4 -39.02 20.27 -20.16
N ILE A 5 -40.14 20.04 -19.48
CA ILE A 5 -40.30 20.32 -18.04
C ILE A 5 -39.38 19.40 -17.24
N LYS A 6 -39.33 18.11 -17.61
CA LYS A 6 -38.45 17.12 -16.96
C LYS A 6 -36.96 17.44 -17.13
N GLN A 7 -36.51 17.80 -18.34
CA GLN A 7 -35.13 18.23 -18.56
C GLN A 7 -34.78 19.51 -17.77
N PHE A 8 -35.72 20.45 -17.67
CA PHE A 8 -35.52 21.68 -16.90
C PHE A 8 -35.44 21.42 -15.39
N GLU A 9 -36.25 20.49 -14.87
CA GLU A 9 -36.16 20.03 -13.48
C GLU A 9 -34.84 19.27 -13.24
N GLU A 10 -34.44 18.38 -14.14
CA GLU A 10 -33.16 17.65 -14.08
C GLU A 10 -31.96 18.62 -14.08
N GLU A 11 -31.94 19.62 -14.98
CA GLU A 11 -30.91 20.67 -15.02
C GLU A 11 -30.87 21.53 -13.75
N ARG A 12 -32.03 21.79 -13.11
CA ARG A 12 -32.10 22.51 -11.83
C ARG A 12 -31.70 21.65 -10.63
N THR A 13 -31.79 20.33 -10.76
CA THR A 13 -31.38 19.37 -9.72
C THR A 13 -29.93 18.90 -9.85
N MET A 14 -29.27 19.13 -10.98
CA MET A 14 -27.84 18.86 -11.11
C MET A 14 -27.04 19.87 -10.27
N PRO A 15 -26.16 19.42 -9.37
CA PRO A 15 -25.24 20.32 -8.70
C PRO A 15 -24.33 20.97 -9.75
N LEU A 16 -24.32 22.30 -9.81
CA LEU A 16 -23.41 23.08 -10.65
C LEU A 16 -21.99 22.96 -10.08
N ILE A 17 -21.31 21.87 -10.39
CA ILE A 17 -19.88 21.71 -10.09
C ILE A 17 -19.11 22.51 -11.14
N SER A 18 -18.33 23.48 -10.69
CA SER A 18 -17.44 24.26 -11.57
C SER A 18 -16.41 23.35 -12.24
N ASN A 19 -15.98 23.68 -13.45
CA ASN A 19 -14.86 23.01 -14.11
C ASN A 19 -13.60 22.92 -13.22
N MET A 20 -13.41 23.90 -12.34
CA MET A 20 -12.31 23.91 -11.38
C MET A 20 -12.49 22.84 -10.29
N GLU A 21 -13.71 22.65 -9.81
CA GLU A 21 -14.06 21.63 -8.81
C GLU A 21 -14.01 20.22 -9.42
N LEU A 22 -14.45 20.04 -10.67
CA LEU A 22 -14.31 18.78 -11.40
C LEU A 22 -12.83 18.35 -11.51
N ARG A 23 -11.95 19.27 -11.92
CA ARG A 23 -10.50 18.99 -11.97
C ARG A 23 -9.90 18.67 -10.60
N ALA A 24 -10.37 19.33 -9.54
CA ALA A 24 -9.91 19.04 -8.19
C ALA A 24 -10.30 17.62 -7.75
N ILE A 25 -11.53 17.19 -8.07
CA ILE A 25 -12.01 15.83 -7.81
C ILE A 25 -11.21 14.79 -8.61
N GLU A 26 -10.99 15.03 -9.91
CA GLU A 26 -10.20 14.13 -10.77
C GLU A 26 -8.77 13.99 -10.24
N ARG A 27 -8.12 15.10 -9.90
CA ARG A 27 -6.77 15.07 -9.31
C ARG A 27 -6.73 14.36 -7.97
N GLY A 28 -7.75 14.55 -7.12
CA GLY A 28 -7.88 13.83 -5.86
C GLY A 28 -7.99 12.32 -6.06
N LYS A 29 -8.77 11.88 -7.06
CA LYS A 29 -8.88 10.45 -7.43
C LYS A 29 -7.55 9.89 -7.93
N GLU A 30 -6.83 10.64 -8.76
CA GLU A 30 -5.52 10.23 -9.27
C GLU A 30 -4.49 10.10 -8.16
N ILE A 31 -4.36 11.10 -7.29
CA ILE A 31 -3.47 11.06 -6.12
C ILE A 31 -3.83 9.89 -5.21
N GLY A 32 -5.11 9.70 -4.90
CA GLY A 32 -5.56 8.59 -4.05
C GLY A 32 -5.25 7.22 -4.66
N LYS A 33 -5.35 7.07 -5.99
CA LYS A 33 -5.00 5.84 -6.70
C LYS A 33 -3.50 5.54 -6.60
N GLU A 34 -2.64 6.53 -6.81
CA GLU A 34 -1.19 6.31 -6.72
C GLU A 34 -0.73 6.01 -5.28
N ILE A 35 -1.26 6.74 -4.29
CA ILE A 35 -1.01 6.43 -2.86
C ILE A 35 -1.48 5.01 -2.52
N GLY A 36 -2.69 4.64 -2.96
CA GLY A 36 -3.25 3.31 -2.70
C GLY A 36 -2.41 2.18 -3.31
N LYS A 37 -1.83 2.38 -4.51
CA LYS A 37 -0.91 1.41 -5.11
C LYS A 37 0.37 1.26 -4.30
N GLU A 38 0.95 2.36 -3.83
CA GLU A 38 2.19 2.33 -3.04
C GLU A 38 1.98 1.62 -1.70
N ILE A 39 0.90 1.95 -0.98
CA ILE A 39 0.53 1.27 0.27
C ILE A 39 0.31 -0.22 0.03
N GLY A 40 -0.49 -0.58 -0.98
CA GLY A 40 -0.78 -1.98 -1.30
C GLY A 40 0.47 -2.77 -1.73
N ALA A 41 1.42 -2.12 -2.40
CA ALA A 41 2.70 -2.75 -2.73
C ALA A 41 3.54 -3.04 -1.47
N LEU A 42 3.60 -2.09 -0.53
CA LEU A 42 4.30 -2.27 0.74
C LEU A 42 3.68 -3.39 1.59
N GLU A 43 2.35 -3.40 1.74
CA GLU A 43 1.63 -4.44 2.48
C GLU A 43 1.88 -5.83 1.87
N ASN A 44 1.71 -5.98 0.57
CA ASN A 44 1.96 -7.24 -0.12
C ASN A 44 3.41 -7.73 0.07
N ALA A 45 4.39 -6.83 -0.06
CA ALA A 45 5.80 -7.19 0.12
C ALA A 45 6.08 -7.69 1.54
N ARG A 46 5.55 -7.02 2.57
CA ARG A 46 5.66 -7.45 3.98
C ARG A 46 5.02 -8.82 4.20
N ASP A 47 3.82 -9.04 3.66
CA ASP A 47 3.10 -10.31 3.77
C ASP A 47 3.85 -11.46 3.11
N TYR A 48 4.43 -11.24 1.92
CA TYR A 48 5.25 -12.25 1.26
C TYR A 48 6.49 -12.61 2.06
N ILE A 49 7.18 -11.63 2.64
CA ILE A 49 8.34 -11.88 3.51
C ILE A 49 7.92 -12.71 4.71
N LYS A 50 6.85 -12.31 5.42
CA LYS A 50 6.32 -13.07 6.57
C LYS A 50 5.94 -14.49 6.16
N MET A 51 5.31 -14.68 5.01
CA MET A 51 4.95 -16.00 4.49
C MET A 51 6.18 -16.87 4.21
N VAL A 52 7.22 -16.33 3.57
CA VAL A 52 8.47 -17.04 3.29
C VAL A 52 9.16 -17.45 4.58
N LEU A 53 9.30 -16.51 5.53
CA LEU A 53 9.90 -16.78 6.83
C LEU A 53 9.13 -17.85 7.59
N LYS A 54 7.79 -17.76 7.60
CA LYS A 54 6.94 -18.75 8.25
C LYS A 54 7.08 -20.14 7.65
N THR A 55 7.19 -20.21 6.32
CA THR A 55 7.30 -21.46 5.57
C THR A 55 8.66 -22.12 5.79
N ARG A 56 9.74 -21.33 5.85
CA ARG A 56 11.12 -21.86 5.97
C ARG A 56 11.53 -22.14 7.41
N LEU A 57 11.22 -21.23 8.33
CA LEU A 57 11.76 -21.22 9.69
C LEU A 57 10.68 -21.50 10.77
N GLY A 58 9.40 -21.53 10.39
CA GLY A 58 8.29 -21.81 11.32
C GLY A 58 7.70 -20.56 11.95
N TYR A 59 7.36 -20.63 13.24
CA TYR A 59 6.70 -19.49 13.90
C TYR A 59 7.61 -18.25 13.93
N ILE A 60 7.09 -17.10 13.49
CA ILE A 60 7.85 -15.85 13.42
C ILE A 60 7.83 -15.16 14.79
N PRO A 61 8.99 -14.80 15.37
CA PRO A 61 9.04 -13.96 16.57
C PRO A 61 8.39 -12.59 16.34
N ILE A 62 7.69 -12.08 17.35
CA ILE A 62 6.94 -10.81 17.24
C ILE A 62 7.86 -9.62 16.93
N GLU A 63 9.11 -9.67 17.38
CA GLU A 63 10.14 -8.65 17.17
C GLU A 63 10.47 -8.52 15.68
N ILE A 64 10.61 -9.66 14.98
CA ILE A 64 10.87 -9.71 13.55
C ILE A 64 9.64 -9.23 12.79
N GLU A 65 8.45 -9.66 13.20
CA GLU A 65 7.20 -9.24 12.55
C GLU A 65 7.03 -7.71 12.60
N GLN A 66 7.24 -7.11 13.77
CA GLN A 66 7.18 -5.66 13.95
C GLN A 66 8.30 -4.92 13.21
N ALA A 67 9.49 -5.51 13.09
CA ALA A 67 10.57 -4.93 12.33
C ALA A 67 10.21 -4.85 10.84
N VAL A 68 9.67 -5.93 10.27
CA VAL A 68 9.20 -5.98 8.87
C VAL A 68 8.10 -4.93 8.63
N ASP A 69 7.15 -4.79 9.55
CA ASP A 69 6.03 -3.86 9.41
C ASP A 69 6.43 -2.38 9.42
N LYS A 70 7.55 -2.05 10.07
CA LYS A 70 8.07 -0.67 10.11
C LYS A 70 8.78 -0.26 8.82
N ILE A 71 9.24 -1.22 8.00
CA ILE A 71 9.97 -0.91 6.76
C ILE A 71 9.02 -0.30 5.75
N SER A 72 9.23 0.97 5.41
CA SER A 72 8.39 1.73 4.48
C SER A 72 9.02 1.93 3.10
N VAL A 73 10.12 1.24 2.81
CA VAL A 73 10.88 1.35 1.56
C VAL A 73 10.88 0.00 0.84
N LEU A 74 10.30 -0.04 -0.36
CA LEU A 74 10.15 -1.28 -1.15
C LEU A 74 11.49 -1.95 -1.49
N SER A 75 12.55 -1.18 -1.78
CA SER A 75 13.86 -1.76 -2.08
C SER A 75 14.48 -2.49 -0.88
N ILE A 76 14.25 -2.00 0.33
CA ILE A 76 14.69 -2.68 1.56
C ILE A 76 13.90 -3.98 1.75
N LEU A 77 12.59 -3.97 1.47
CA LEU A 77 11.77 -5.19 1.51
C LEU A 77 12.21 -6.21 0.45
N ASP A 78 12.64 -5.79 -0.74
CA ASP A 78 13.16 -6.69 -1.79
C ASP A 78 14.48 -7.36 -1.34
N GLU A 79 15.41 -6.61 -0.76
CA GLU A 79 16.64 -7.17 -0.20
C GLU A 79 16.38 -8.08 1.00
N LEU A 80 15.43 -7.71 1.86
CA LEU A 80 15.00 -8.55 2.97
C LEU A 80 14.36 -9.86 2.49
N LEU A 81 13.58 -9.83 1.41
CA LEU A 81 13.03 -11.05 0.80
C LEU A 81 14.14 -11.97 0.29
N LYS A 82 15.15 -11.42 -0.39
CA LYS A 82 16.33 -12.19 -0.83
C LYS A 82 17.06 -12.83 0.35
N SER A 83 17.26 -12.08 1.43
CA SER A 83 17.85 -12.58 2.68
C SER A 83 16.99 -13.68 3.32
N ALA A 84 15.67 -13.47 3.40
CA ALA A 84 14.69 -14.42 3.95
C ALA A 84 14.65 -15.76 3.20
N LEU A 85 15.15 -15.85 1.96
CA LEU A 85 15.27 -17.09 1.19
C LEU A 85 16.55 -17.87 1.52
N THR A 86 17.57 -17.23 2.08
CA THR A 86 18.91 -17.83 2.28
C THR A 86 19.28 -18.05 3.73
N VAL A 87 18.81 -17.20 4.66
CA VAL A 87 19.08 -17.33 6.10
C VAL A 87 18.59 -18.67 6.66
N ASN A 88 19.26 -19.17 7.69
CA ASN A 88 18.93 -20.44 8.35
C ASN A 88 18.31 -20.26 9.73
N SER A 89 18.27 -19.02 10.25
CA SER A 89 17.69 -18.69 11.55
C SER A 89 17.11 -17.28 11.57
N PHE A 90 16.30 -16.99 12.60
CA PHE A 90 15.81 -15.63 12.84
C PHE A 90 16.92 -14.70 13.35
N ASP A 91 17.94 -15.22 14.06
CA ASP A 91 19.09 -14.42 14.50
C ASP A 91 19.88 -13.85 13.33
N GLU A 92 20.12 -14.65 12.28
CA GLU A 92 20.78 -14.19 11.04
C GLU A 92 19.96 -13.10 10.34
N LEU A 93 18.63 -13.25 10.31
CA LEU A 93 17.73 -12.24 9.77
C LEU A 93 17.74 -10.95 10.59
N GLN A 94 17.82 -11.06 11.93
CA GLN A 94 17.88 -9.91 12.82
C GLN A 94 19.14 -9.08 12.58
N GLN A 95 20.29 -9.73 12.38
CA GLN A 95 21.55 -9.02 12.02
C GLN A 95 21.40 -8.23 10.72
N PHE A 96 20.68 -8.77 9.74
CA PHE A 96 20.37 -8.04 8.51
C PHE A 96 19.49 -6.81 8.78
N LEU A 97 18.45 -6.96 9.61
CA LEU A 97 17.54 -5.85 9.95
C LEU A 97 18.24 -4.72 10.73
N GLU A 98 19.20 -5.06 11.60
CA GLU A 98 20.00 -4.09 12.34
C GLU A 98 20.82 -3.15 11.42
N GLN A 99 21.22 -3.62 10.23
CA GLN A 99 21.94 -2.81 9.24
C GLN A 99 21.09 -1.66 8.68
N TRP A 100 19.77 -1.78 8.73
CA TRP A 100 18.81 -0.80 8.22
C TRP A 100 18.13 0.01 9.33
N SER A 101 18.53 -0.22 10.59
CA SER A 101 18.00 0.46 11.77
C SER A 101 18.74 1.78 12.11
N GLN A 102 19.45 2.39 11.14
CA GLN A 102 20.15 3.68 11.29
C GLN A 102 19.39 4.83 10.62
#